data_AF-A0A5J4U7V6-F1
#
_entry.id   AF-A0A5J4U7V6-F1
#
_cell.length_a   1.000
_cell.length_b   1.000
_cell.length_c   1.000
_cell.angle_alpha   90.00
_cell.angle_beta   90.00
_cell.angle_gamma   90.00
#
_symmetry.space_group_name_H-M   'P 1'
#
loop_
_entity.id
_entity.type
_entity.pdbx_description
1 polymer ?
#
loop_
_entity_poly.entity_id
_entity_poly.type
_entity_poly.pdbx_seq_one_letter_code
_entity_poly.pdbx_strand_id
1 'polypeptide(L)'
;MIDPNSPAKYYSNATALQEAQEIISKCKINMLSTLQIQSSSFIKAIFPRLSFFNHSCIPNVKQVNFSDGSIIGVAATDIPKGASLFITYVGQQLPFSIRQKMLLNWKFCCRCKRCNDNIEGQLRLKQMEKEKNVKIEKDSEVEKQNEYKFPPDMFCEALVCECNNPLFRVYRNPQEVTTINNLEKINEPYYYLCPKCLTPRIQSEQEQTEIDNCIAQVDETQTDSSVHEFERHLKQIKKKFPSFHPLSCVSKIILTQQLQDAILENNPQKAVPIGRKLIENFECVREGVPDTEAADYYANIGMMEHKLNDLPHAYKCFYKARDYLTILYSKTDNKEMMIKIQSYNVIVSTILQTCQDKHIPLV
;
A
#
# COMPACT_ATOMS: atom_id res chain seq x y z
N MET A 1 27.60 31.25 20.91
CA MET A 1 26.84 31.16 19.65
C MET A 1 27.84 31.03 18.51
N ILE A 2 27.51 30.26 17.46
CA ILE A 2 28.36 30.13 16.26
C ILE A 2 28.08 31.33 15.34
N ASP A 3 29.12 32.00 14.84
CA ASP A 3 28.98 33.08 13.84
C ASP A 3 28.60 32.48 12.48
N PRO A 4 27.43 32.83 11.90
CA PRO A 4 26.97 32.27 10.63
C PRO A 4 27.89 32.55 9.43
N ASN A 5 28.74 33.60 9.50
CA ASN A 5 29.66 33.98 8.43
C ASN A 5 31.07 33.40 8.60
N SER A 6 31.36 32.76 9.75
CA SER A 6 32.65 32.12 9.96
C SER A 6 32.88 30.96 8.97
N PRO A 7 34.14 30.58 8.67
CA PRO A 7 34.41 29.45 7.80
C PRO A 7 33.78 28.14 8.32
N ALA A 8 33.21 27.35 7.41
CA ALA A 8 32.70 26.02 7.68
C ALA A 8 33.83 25.07 8.15
N LYS A 9 33.47 24.05 8.94
CA LYS A 9 34.43 23.11 9.52
C LYS A 9 34.76 21.94 8.59
N TYR A 10 33.78 21.47 7.83
CA TYR A 10 33.82 20.25 7.01
C TYR A 10 33.65 20.52 5.51
N TYR A 11 33.20 21.72 5.11
CA TYR A 11 33.01 22.10 3.71
C TYR A 11 33.98 23.22 3.31
N SER A 12 34.89 22.94 2.38
CA SER A 12 35.83 23.94 1.86
C SER A 12 35.10 25.08 1.15
N ASN A 13 35.56 26.32 1.36
CA ASN A 13 34.99 27.54 0.75
C ASN A 13 33.52 27.80 1.08
N ALA A 14 33.02 27.32 2.22
CA ALA A 14 31.67 27.56 2.69
C ALA A 14 31.66 28.32 4.03
N THR A 15 30.55 28.99 4.34
CA THR A 15 30.29 29.57 5.66
C THR A 15 29.66 28.54 6.61
N ALA A 16 29.72 28.80 7.92
CA ALA A 16 29.07 27.98 8.94
C ALA A 16 27.55 27.84 8.69
N LEU A 17 26.89 28.89 8.17
CA LEU A 17 25.48 28.82 7.78
C LEU A 17 25.25 27.84 6.62
N GLN A 18 26.08 27.88 5.58
CA GLN A 18 25.97 26.97 4.43
C GLN A 18 26.21 25.51 4.85
N GLU A 19 27.19 25.27 5.73
CA GLU A 19 27.43 23.95 6.32
C GLU A 19 26.21 23.45 7.12
N ALA A 20 25.62 24.31 7.96
CA ALA A 20 24.42 23.95 8.72
C ALA A 20 23.24 23.62 7.79
N GLN A 21 23.03 24.41 6.73
CA GLN A 21 21.99 24.16 5.72
C GLN A 21 22.21 22.81 5.02
N GLU A 22 23.43 22.49 4.63
CA GLU A 22 23.78 21.23 3.97
C GLU A 22 23.56 20.03 4.91
N ILE A 23 24.02 20.11 6.17
CA ILE A 23 23.81 19.07 7.18
C ILE A 23 22.31 18.85 7.42
N ILE A 24 21.54 19.93 7.64
CA ILE A 24 20.09 19.83 7.86
C ILE A 24 19.39 19.23 6.64
N SER A 25 19.81 19.60 5.43
CA SER A 25 19.24 19.06 4.19
C SER A 25 19.52 17.57 4.04
N LYS A 26 20.77 17.14 4.29
CA LYS A 26 21.17 15.73 4.34
C LYS A 26 20.36 14.95 5.39
N CYS A 27 20.19 15.51 6.58
CA CYS A 27 19.36 14.90 7.61
C CYS A 27 17.91 14.77 7.13
N LYS A 28 17.31 15.81 6.54
CA LYS A 28 15.90 15.77 6.08
C LYS A 28 15.64 14.71 5.02
N ILE A 29 16.55 14.50 4.06
CA ILE A 29 16.34 13.54 2.96
C ILE A 29 16.76 12.10 3.30
N ASN A 30 17.61 11.91 4.32
CA ASN A 30 18.15 10.60 4.70
C ASN A 30 17.68 10.08 6.07
N MET A 31 16.99 10.91 6.85
CA MET A 31 16.44 10.51 8.14
C MET A 31 15.34 9.48 7.92
N LEU A 32 15.55 8.31 8.49
CA LEU A 32 14.54 7.28 8.57
C LEU A 32 13.55 7.66 9.68
N SER A 33 12.30 7.25 9.48
CA SER A 33 11.11 7.60 10.26
C SER A 33 11.33 7.69 11.77
N THR A 34 10.45 8.44 12.44
CA THR A 34 10.37 8.50 13.90
C THR A 34 10.33 7.09 14.50
N LEU A 35 11.30 6.77 15.36
CA LEU A 35 11.37 5.49 16.06
C LEU A 35 10.81 5.66 17.47
N GLN A 36 9.94 4.76 17.90
CA GLN A 36 9.56 4.67 19.29
C GLN A 36 10.55 3.72 19.99
N ILE A 37 11.31 4.25 20.95
CA ILE A 37 12.17 3.43 21.81
C ILE A 37 11.41 2.99 23.07
N GLN A 38 11.96 2.02 23.80
CA GLN A 38 11.31 1.44 25.00
C GLN A 38 10.83 2.47 26.04
N SER A 39 11.45 3.66 26.10
CA SER A 39 11.04 4.75 27.00
C SER A 39 9.76 5.48 26.57
N SER A 40 9.05 5.00 25.54
CA SER A 40 7.95 5.69 24.86
C SER A 40 8.33 7.06 24.27
N SER A 41 9.63 7.36 24.21
CA SER A 41 10.14 8.56 23.54
C SER A 41 10.22 8.31 22.05
N PHE A 42 9.82 9.31 21.28
CA PHE A 42 10.00 9.33 19.84
C PHE A 42 11.35 9.94 19.50
N ILE A 43 12.22 9.15 18.87
CA ILE A 43 13.52 9.60 18.41
C ILE A 43 13.55 9.72 16.90
N LYS A 44 14.50 10.51 16.43
CA LYS A 44 14.78 10.75 15.04
C LYS A 44 16.20 10.27 14.79
N ALA A 45 16.37 9.29 13.90
CA ALA A 45 17.64 8.60 13.71
C ALA A 45 18.12 8.68 12.25
N ILE A 46 19.44 8.63 12.08
CA ILE A 46 20.08 8.59 10.77
C ILE A 46 20.92 7.33 10.71
N PHE A 47 20.72 6.55 9.65
CA PHE A 47 21.43 5.29 9.44
C PHE A 47 22.16 5.36 8.09
N PRO A 48 23.41 5.88 8.06
CA PRO A 48 24.10 6.14 6.80
C PRO A 48 24.15 4.94 5.84
N ARG A 49 24.25 3.71 6.38
CA ARG A 49 24.23 2.48 5.56
C ARG A 49 22.86 2.21 4.92
N LEU A 50 21.77 2.46 5.62
CA LEU A 50 20.43 2.29 5.07
C LEU A 50 20.03 3.42 4.11
N SER A 51 20.59 4.61 4.29
CA SER A 51 20.36 5.75 3.40
C SER A 51 20.84 5.52 1.96
N PHE A 52 21.66 4.50 1.70
CA PHE A 52 22.05 4.09 0.34
C PHE A 52 20.97 3.30 -0.41
N PHE A 53 19.94 2.80 0.28
CA PHE A 53 18.91 2.00 -0.37
C PHE A 53 17.95 2.92 -1.13
N ASN A 54 17.78 2.65 -2.42
CA ASN A 54 16.85 3.40 -3.26
C ASN A 54 15.39 2.98 -2.97
N HIS A 55 14.47 3.83 -3.41
CA HIS A 55 13.04 3.55 -3.32
C HIS A 55 12.54 2.57 -4.40
N SER A 56 11.62 1.68 -4.01
CA SER A 56 10.67 1.02 -4.90
C SER A 56 9.30 0.90 -4.22
N CYS A 57 8.21 1.07 -4.97
CA CYS A 57 6.85 0.79 -4.46
C CYS A 57 6.56 -0.72 -4.32
N ILE A 58 7.49 -1.56 -4.80
CA ILE A 58 7.59 -3.01 -4.60
C ILE A 58 8.97 -3.33 -4.04
N PRO A 59 9.24 -3.01 -2.75
CA PRO A 59 10.55 -3.19 -2.15
C PRO A 59 10.87 -4.67 -1.98
N ASN A 60 12.15 -5.03 -2.10
CA ASN A 60 12.67 -6.37 -1.81
C ASN A 60 13.37 -6.44 -0.45
N VAL A 61 13.48 -5.31 0.26
CA VAL A 61 14.00 -5.24 1.64
C VAL A 61 13.00 -4.53 2.54
N LYS A 62 12.69 -5.15 3.68
CA LYS A 62 11.91 -4.57 4.78
C LYS A 62 12.86 -4.17 5.91
N GLN A 63 12.50 -3.12 6.63
CA GLN A 63 13.26 -2.63 7.75
C GLN A 63 12.56 -3.00 9.05
N VAL A 64 13.33 -3.47 10.03
CA VAL A 64 12.78 -3.82 11.34
C VAL A 64 13.64 -3.22 12.44
N ASN A 65 12.95 -2.56 13.38
CA ASN A 65 13.58 -1.84 14.49
C ASN A 65 13.83 -2.79 15.65
N PHE A 66 14.95 -2.55 16.33
CA PHE A 66 15.28 -3.15 17.61
C PHE A 66 14.90 -2.22 18.74
N SER A 67 14.78 -2.79 19.93
CA SER A 67 14.37 -2.05 21.12
C SER A 67 15.43 -1.05 21.63
N ASP A 68 16.70 -1.23 21.24
CA ASP A 68 17.80 -0.29 21.48
C ASP A 68 17.88 0.86 20.45
N GLY A 69 16.95 0.89 19.48
CA GLY A 69 16.92 1.88 18.40
C GLY A 69 17.79 1.54 17.19
N SER A 70 18.50 0.40 17.19
CA SER A 70 19.14 -0.13 15.99
C SER A 70 18.10 -0.69 15.00
N ILE A 71 18.53 -0.91 13.76
CA ILE A 71 17.65 -1.31 12.66
C ILE A 71 18.35 -2.33 11.78
N ILE A 72 17.60 -3.33 11.30
CA ILE A 72 18.08 -4.30 10.32
C ILE A 72 17.28 -4.21 9.02
N GLY A 73 17.95 -4.48 7.92
CA GLY A 73 17.31 -4.78 6.63
C GLY A 73 17.14 -6.28 6.49
N VAL A 74 15.92 -6.72 6.19
CA VAL A 74 15.55 -8.12 5.96
C VAL A 74 15.13 -8.27 4.50
N ALA A 75 15.65 -9.28 3.81
CA ALA A 75 15.16 -9.63 2.48
C ALA A 75 13.70 -10.08 2.58
N ALA A 76 12.82 -9.36 1.87
CA ALA A 76 11.38 -9.61 1.86
C ALA A 76 10.98 -10.61 0.76
N THR A 77 11.85 -10.80 -0.22
CA THR A 77 11.72 -11.74 -1.33
C THR A 77 13.07 -12.37 -1.60
N ASP A 78 13.12 -13.37 -2.48
CA ASP A 78 14.39 -13.81 -3.04
C ASP A 78 15.07 -12.68 -3.82
N ILE A 79 16.38 -12.53 -3.65
CA ILE A 79 17.18 -11.47 -4.27
C ILE A 79 18.38 -12.10 -4.97
N PRO A 80 18.42 -12.11 -6.32
CA PRO A 80 19.57 -12.61 -7.07
C PRO A 80 20.84 -11.81 -6.78
N LYS A 81 22.00 -12.47 -6.82
CA LYS A 81 23.31 -11.80 -6.70
C LYS A 81 23.45 -10.72 -7.78
N GLY A 82 23.81 -9.51 -7.37
CA GLY A 82 23.97 -8.35 -8.25
C GLY A 82 22.69 -7.53 -8.48
N ALA A 83 21.53 -7.98 -7.99
CA ALA A 83 20.32 -7.16 -8.01
C ALA A 83 20.39 -6.02 -6.97
N SER A 84 19.81 -4.88 -7.31
CA SER A 84 19.68 -3.75 -6.40
C SER A 84 18.76 -4.06 -5.22
N LEU A 85 19.10 -3.52 -4.05
CA LEU A 85 18.26 -3.56 -2.88
C LEU A 85 17.39 -2.30 -2.81
N PHE A 86 16.10 -2.49 -2.57
CA PHE A 86 15.12 -1.42 -2.51
C PHE A 86 14.31 -1.49 -1.22
N ILE A 87 14.11 -0.33 -0.61
CA ILE A 87 13.18 -0.10 0.48
C ILE A 87 12.02 0.77 -0.03
N THR A 88 10.96 0.93 0.78
CA THR A 88 9.94 1.94 0.48
C THR A 88 10.18 3.19 1.33
N TYR A 89 9.98 4.38 0.75
CA TYR A 89 10.07 5.66 1.47
C TYR A 89 8.69 6.16 1.89
N VAL A 90 7.64 5.56 1.32
CA VAL A 90 6.23 5.95 1.49
C VAL A 90 5.40 4.71 1.77
N GLY A 91 4.17 4.90 2.28
CA GLY A 91 3.25 3.79 2.53
C GLY A 91 2.96 3.00 1.26
N GLN A 92 3.19 1.67 1.28
CA GLN A 92 2.93 0.80 0.14
C GLN A 92 1.42 0.64 -0.16
N GLN A 93 0.55 1.04 0.78
CA GLN A 93 -0.92 0.89 0.72
C GLN A 93 -1.55 2.05 -0.03
N LEU A 94 -0.81 3.15 -0.12
CA LEU A 94 -1.25 4.36 -0.76
C LEU A 94 -1.31 4.14 -2.28
N PRO A 95 -2.26 4.74 -2.99
CA PRO A 95 -2.37 4.63 -4.45
C PRO A 95 -1.26 5.37 -5.17
N PHE A 96 -1.12 5.14 -6.48
CA PHE A 96 -0.09 5.72 -7.33
C PHE A 96 0.01 7.24 -7.16
N SER A 97 -1.12 7.93 -7.27
CA SER A 97 -1.24 9.38 -7.20
C SER A 97 -0.63 9.95 -5.92
N ILE A 98 -0.92 9.34 -4.77
CA ILE A 98 -0.39 9.76 -3.47
C ILE A 98 1.08 9.40 -3.31
N ARG A 99 1.49 8.18 -3.67
CA ARG A 99 2.90 7.75 -3.55
C ARG A 99 3.82 8.68 -4.34
N GLN A 100 3.47 8.98 -5.59
CA GLN A 100 4.27 9.90 -6.41
C GLN A 100 4.33 11.31 -5.84
N LYS A 101 3.20 11.87 -5.36
CA LYS A 101 3.17 13.18 -4.69
C LYS A 101 4.08 13.21 -3.47
N MET A 102 4.05 12.18 -2.62
CA MET A 102 4.92 12.09 -1.44
C MET A 102 6.41 11.97 -1.81
N LEU A 103 6.74 11.26 -2.89
CA LEU A 103 8.12 11.09 -3.35
C LEU A 103 8.74 12.37 -3.91
N LEU A 104 7.94 13.41 -4.20
CA LEU A 104 8.45 14.74 -4.51
C LEU A 104 9.28 15.35 -3.36
N ASN A 105 9.12 14.87 -2.12
CA ASN A 105 9.98 15.22 -1.00
C ASN A 105 11.46 14.81 -1.24
N TRP A 106 11.67 13.74 -2.02
CA TRP A 106 12.98 13.26 -2.47
C TRP A 106 13.34 13.72 -3.89
N LYS A 107 12.54 14.61 -4.48
CA LYS A 107 12.83 15.25 -5.79
C LYS A 107 12.93 14.27 -6.96
N PHE A 108 12.13 13.20 -6.96
CA PHE A 108 12.05 12.28 -8.10
C PHE A 108 10.63 11.72 -8.30
N CYS A 109 10.34 11.23 -9.51
CA CYS A 109 9.16 10.42 -9.81
C CYS A 109 9.55 8.95 -9.89
N CYS A 110 8.82 8.08 -9.18
CA CYS A 110 9.08 6.64 -9.17
C CYS A 110 8.68 6.00 -10.50
N ARG A 111 9.54 5.13 -11.02
CA ARG A 111 9.34 4.34 -12.24
C ARG A 111 9.60 2.86 -12.01
N CYS A 112 9.37 2.38 -10.79
CA CYS A 112 9.39 0.95 -10.51
C CYS A 112 8.28 0.25 -11.29
N LYS A 113 8.35 -1.09 -11.40
CA LYS A 113 7.39 -1.88 -12.18
C LYS A 113 5.93 -1.51 -11.86
N ARG A 114 5.57 -1.45 -10.57
CA ARG A 114 4.21 -1.08 -10.11
C ARG A 114 3.75 0.28 -10.64
N CYS A 115 4.63 1.27 -10.67
CA CYS A 115 4.32 2.61 -11.19
C CYS A 115 4.21 2.63 -12.71
N ASN A 116 5.07 1.92 -13.43
CA ASN A 116 5.02 1.83 -14.89
C ASN A 116 3.78 1.06 -15.36
N ASP A 117 3.47 -0.07 -14.74
CA ASP A 117 2.28 -0.86 -15.04
C ASP A 117 1.02 0.01 -14.89
N ASN A 118 0.93 0.82 -13.83
CA ASN A 118 -0.19 1.76 -13.62
C ASN A 118 -0.34 2.74 -14.80
N ILE A 119 0.75 3.38 -15.22
CA ILE A 119 0.75 4.28 -16.39
C ILE A 119 0.34 3.52 -17.67
N GLU A 120 0.84 2.30 -17.88
CA GLU A 120 0.48 1.46 -19.03
C GLU A 120 -1.03 1.16 -19.05
N GLY A 121 -1.62 0.82 -17.91
CA GLY A 121 -3.06 0.60 -17.82
C GLY A 121 -3.88 1.86 -18.13
N GLN A 122 -3.41 3.05 -17.72
CA GLN A 122 -4.03 4.31 -18.11
C GLN A 122 -3.92 4.60 -19.61
N LEU A 123 -2.75 4.34 -20.21
CA LEU A 123 -2.53 4.49 -21.65
C LEU A 123 -3.45 3.54 -22.44
N ARG A 124 -3.62 2.30 -21.97
CA ARG A 124 -4.55 1.34 -22.56
C ARG A 124 -6.00 1.84 -22.52
N LEU A 125 -6.45 2.41 -21.39
CA LEU A 125 -7.78 3.01 -21.29
C LEU A 125 -7.99 4.17 -22.27
N LYS A 126 -7.00 5.07 -22.40
CA LYS A 126 -7.07 6.17 -23.38
C LYS A 126 -7.11 5.65 -24.82
N GLN A 127 -6.40 4.56 -25.12
CA GLN A 127 -6.47 3.92 -26.43
C GLN A 127 -7.89 3.39 -26.69
N MET A 128 -8.47 2.65 -25.73
CA MET A 128 -9.84 2.13 -25.85
C MET A 128 -10.87 3.26 -26.03
N GLU A 129 -10.73 4.37 -25.31
CA GLU A 129 -11.56 5.57 -25.46
C GLU A 129 -11.52 6.13 -26.89
N LYS A 130 -10.32 6.28 -27.46
CA LYS A 130 -10.13 6.75 -28.83
C LYS A 130 -10.73 5.79 -29.85
N GLU A 131 -10.50 4.49 -29.68
CA GLU A 131 -11.03 3.44 -30.57
C GLU A 131 -12.57 3.47 -30.60
N LYS A 132 -13.23 3.68 -29.44
CA LYS A 132 -14.68 3.83 -29.39
C LYS A 132 -15.17 5.06 -30.16
N ASN A 133 -14.50 6.21 -30.01
CA ASN A 133 -14.89 7.43 -30.71
C ASN A 133 -14.76 7.27 -32.24
N VAL A 134 -13.70 6.63 -32.72
CA VAL A 134 -13.51 6.34 -34.15
C VAL A 134 -14.53 5.33 -34.69
N LYS A 135 -14.93 4.32 -33.90
CA LYS A 135 -15.93 3.32 -34.32
C LYS A 135 -17.34 3.91 -34.38
N ILE A 136 -17.68 4.83 -33.49
CA ILE A 136 -18.95 5.60 -33.55
C ILE A 136 -19.00 6.41 -34.85
N GLU A 137 -17.87 6.96 -35.31
CA GLU A 137 -17.79 7.70 -36.58
C GLU A 137 -17.90 6.80 -37.83
N LYS A 138 -17.74 5.48 -37.71
CA LYS A 138 -17.61 4.55 -38.85
C LYS A 138 -18.63 3.42 -38.93
N ASP A 139 -19.68 3.41 -38.09
CA ASP A 139 -20.80 2.45 -38.13
C ASP A 139 -20.34 0.96 -38.27
N SER A 140 -19.26 0.58 -37.59
CA SER A 140 -18.65 -0.76 -37.69
C SER A 140 -18.91 -1.64 -36.47
N GLU A 141 -19.18 -2.93 -36.68
CA GLU A 141 -19.45 -3.92 -35.63
C GLU A 141 -18.31 -4.14 -34.62
N VAL A 142 -18.70 -4.55 -33.41
CA VAL A 142 -17.82 -4.70 -32.24
C VAL A 142 -17.04 -6.02 -32.31
N GLU A 143 -15.77 -5.96 -32.73
CA GLU A 143 -14.82 -7.06 -32.48
C GLU A 143 -14.65 -7.27 -30.96
N LYS A 144 -14.77 -8.53 -30.52
CA LYS A 144 -14.51 -8.96 -29.14
C LYS A 144 -13.06 -8.67 -28.79
N GLN A 145 -12.80 -7.55 -28.12
CA GLN A 145 -11.49 -7.26 -27.55
C GLN A 145 -11.20 -8.29 -26.45
N ASN A 146 -10.04 -8.95 -26.53
CA ASN A 146 -9.51 -9.77 -25.45
C ASN A 146 -9.51 -8.97 -24.14
N GLU A 147 -9.94 -9.62 -23.05
CA GLU A 147 -10.07 -9.00 -21.73
C GLU A 147 -8.69 -8.58 -21.22
N TYR A 148 -8.36 -7.29 -21.39
CA TYR A 148 -7.13 -6.73 -20.86
C TYR A 148 -7.19 -6.72 -19.34
N LYS A 149 -6.25 -7.40 -18.68
CA LYS A 149 -6.14 -7.40 -17.22
C LYS A 149 -5.48 -6.10 -16.75
N PHE A 150 -6.28 -5.21 -16.17
CA PHE A 150 -5.77 -3.96 -15.64
C PHE A 150 -4.82 -4.19 -14.45
N PRO A 151 -3.74 -3.38 -14.33
CA PRO A 151 -2.81 -3.44 -13.22
C PRO A 151 -3.51 -3.31 -11.86
N PRO A 152 -3.16 -4.14 -10.86
CA PRO A 152 -3.79 -4.08 -9.53
C PRO A 152 -3.69 -2.70 -8.86
N ASP A 153 -2.59 -1.98 -9.11
CA ASP A 153 -2.38 -0.65 -8.51
C ASP A 153 -3.41 0.40 -8.96
N MET A 154 -4.06 0.21 -10.12
CA MET A 154 -5.15 1.09 -10.56
C MET A 154 -6.42 0.92 -9.71
N PHE A 155 -6.59 -0.24 -9.07
CA PHE A 155 -7.74 -0.49 -8.21
C PHE A 155 -7.64 0.21 -6.86
N CYS A 156 -6.43 0.58 -6.41
CA CYS A 156 -6.20 1.24 -5.12
C CYS A 156 -6.97 2.56 -4.96
N GLU A 157 -7.31 3.23 -6.06
CA GLU A 157 -8.11 4.46 -6.09
C GLU A 157 -9.31 4.39 -7.05
N ALA A 158 -9.70 3.17 -7.42
CA ALA A 158 -10.83 2.94 -8.31
C ALA A 158 -12.17 3.15 -7.58
N LEU A 159 -13.15 3.58 -8.36
CA LEU A 159 -14.54 3.67 -7.98
C LEU A 159 -15.35 2.56 -8.69
N VAL A 160 -16.63 2.45 -8.39
CA VAL A 160 -17.57 1.52 -9.04
C VAL A 160 -18.45 2.30 -10.02
N CYS A 161 -18.40 1.96 -11.30
CA CYS A 161 -19.28 2.53 -12.31
C CYS A 161 -20.72 2.02 -12.15
N GLU A 162 -21.71 2.74 -12.70
CA GLU A 162 -23.12 2.30 -12.75
C GLU A 162 -23.32 0.94 -13.44
N CYS A 163 -22.43 0.55 -14.36
CA CYS A 163 -22.44 -0.77 -14.98
C CYS A 163 -21.75 -1.85 -14.13
N ASN A 164 -21.49 -1.58 -12.85
CA ASN A 164 -20.79 -2.43 -11.88
C ASN A 164 -19.34 -2.82 -12.26
N ASN A 165 -18.74 -2.12 -13.23
CA ASN A 165 -17.33 -2.30 -13.58
C ASN A 165 -16.45 -1.27 -12.85
N PRO A 166 -15.15 -1.54 -12.68
CA PRO A 166 -14.21 -0.57 -12.13
C PRO A 166 -14.20 0.72 -12.94
N LEU A 167 -14.11 1.85 -12.23
CA LEU A 167 -13.98 3.18 -12.77
C LEU A 167 -12.61 3.70 -12.33
N PHE A 168 -11.66 3.84 -13.27
CA PHE A 168 -10.25 4.09 -12.98
C PHE A 168 -9.86 5.54 -13.23
N ARG A 169 -8.95 6.08 -12.40
CA ARG A 169 -8.30 7.37 -12.66
C ARG A 169 -7.45 7.28 -13.93
N VAL A 170 -7.56 8.29 -14.78
CA VAL A 170 -6.75 8.46 -16.00
C VAL A 170 -6.29 9.90 -16.08
N TYR A 171 -4.97 10.12 -16.02
CA TYR A 171 -4.40 11.44 -16.28
C TYR A 171 -4.68 11.87 -17.73
N ARG A 172 -4.81 13.18 -17.98
CA ARG A 172 -4.97 13.69 -19.35
C ARG A 172 -3.74 13.34 -20.20
N ASN A 173 -2.55 13.39 -19.63
CA ASN A 173 -1.28 13.02 -20.27
C ASN A 173 -0.48 12.03 -19.40
N PRO A 174 -0.87 10.74 -19.30
CA PRO A 174 -0.23 9.78 -18.39
C PRO A 174 1.26 9.59 -18.68
N GLN A 175 1.67 9.67 -19.95
CA GLN A 175 3.06 9.56 -20.37
C GLN A 175 3.97 10.65 -19.79
N GLU A 176 3.40 11.80 -19.39
CA GLU A 176 4.18 12.92 -18.87
C GLU A 176 4.41 12.83 -17.34
N VAL A 177 3.53 12.14 -16.62
CA VAL A 177 3.45 12.11 -15.14
C VAL A 177 4.72 11.58 -14.46
N THR A 178 5.45 10.68 -15.11
CA THR A 178 6.69 10.08 -14.58
C THR A 178 7.94 10.47 -15.37
N THR A 179 7.87 11.55 -16.14
CA THR A 179 9.00 12.01 -16.95
C THR A 179 10.13 12.55 -16.07
N ILE A 180 11.37 12.23 -16.44
CA ILE A 180 12.56 12.74 -15.74
C ILE A 180 12.56 14.27 -15.81
N ASN A 181 12.87 14.92 -14.67
CA ASN A 181 12.97 16.38 -14.52
C ASN A 181 11.66 17.16 -14.75
N ASN A 182 10.51 16.48 -14.72
CA ASN A 182 9.21 17.13 -14.80
C ASN A 182 8.34 16.69 -13.60
N LEU A 183 8.65 17.26 -12.43
CA LEU A 183 8.01 16.88 -11.17
C LEU A 183 6.60 17.45 -11.05
N GLU A 184 6.31 18.55 -11.74
CA GLU A 184 5.02 19.23 -11.73
C GLU A 184 3.89 18.40 -12.38
N LYS A 185 4.23 17.51 -13.31
CA LYS A 185 3.25 16.68 -14.04
C LYS A 185 2.53 15.65 -13.18
N ILE A 186 2.92 15.43 -11.93
CA ILE A 186 2.10 14.62 -11.03
C ILE A 186 0.75 15.26 -10.68
N ASN A 187 0.65 16.58 -10.84
CA ASN A 187 -0.56 17.36 -10.65
C ASN A 187 -1.33 17.57 -11.97
N GLU A 188 -0.99 16.83 -13.02
CA GLU A 188 -1.73 16.86 -14.29
C GLU A 188 -3.23 16.61 -14.05
N PRO A 189 -4.14 17.35 -14.69
CA PRO A 189 -5.56 17.08 -14.57
C PRO A 189 -5.89 15.65 -14.98
N TYR A 190 -6.90 15.07 -14.35
CA TYR A 190 -7.32 13.69 -14.62
C TYR A 190 -8.83 13.63 -14.84
N TYR A 191 -9.33 12.43 -15.08
CA TYR A 191 -10.74 12.07 -15.08
C TYR A 191 -10.84 10.59 -14.74
N TYR A 192 -12.06 10.07 -14.65
CA TYR A 192 -12.30 8.67 -14.41
C TYR A 192 -12.91 7.99 -15.65
N LEU A 193 -12.42 6.80 -15.98
CA LEU A 193 -12.87 6.03 -17.13
C LEU A 193 -13.14 4.57 -16.78
N CYS A 194 -14.30 4.07 -17.20
CA CYS A 194 -14.69 2.67 -17.05
C CYS A 194 -14.31 1.92 -18.34
N PRO A 195 -13.65 0.75 -18.25
CA PRO A 195 -13.20 0.01 -19.44
C PRO A 195 -14.36 -0.53 -20.28
N LYS A 196 -15.56 -0.70 -19.69
CA LYS A 196 -16.78 -1.13 -20.39
C LYS A 196 -17.55 0.03 -21.00
N CYS A 197 -17.77 1.10 -20.23
CA CYS A 197 -18.57 2.24 -20.70
C CYS A 197 -17.77 3.15 -21.62
N LEU A 198 -16.48 3.37 -21.35
CA LEU A 198 -15.60 4.27 -22.10
C LEU A 198 -16.22 5.66 -22.29
N THR A 199 -16.78 6.21 -21.21
CA THR A 199 -17.30 7.58 -21.15
C THR A 199 -16.62 8.28 -19.99
N PRO A 200 -15.89 9.40 -20.21
CA PRO A 200 -15.27 10.16 -19.14
C PRO A 200 -16.26 10.62 -18.08
N ARG A 201 -15.93 10.37 -16.81
CA ARG A 201 -16.70 10.77 -15.63
C ARG A 201 -15.80 11.55 -14.68
N ILE A 202 -16.39 12.29 -13.74
CA ILE A 202 -15.67 13.01 -12.67
C ILE A 202 -14.59 13.92 -13.28
N GLN A 203 -15.05 14.82 -14.14
CA GLN A 203 -14.18 15.71 -14.92
C GLN A 203 -13.98 17.07 -14.26
N SER A 204 -14.84 17.43 -13.29
CA SER A 204 -14.72 18.70 -12.59
C SER A 204 -13.67 18.65 -11.50
N GLU A 205 -12.96 19.76 -11.31
CA GLU A 205 -11.92 19.89 -10.29
C GLU A 205 -12.48 19.76 -8.87
N GLN A 206 -13.72 20.19 -8.64
CA GLN A 206 -14.40 20.06 -7.36
C GLN A 206 -14.63 18.58 -6.99
N GLU A 207 -15.16 17.78 -7.93
CA GLU A 207 -15.37 16.34 -7.76
C GLU A 207 -14.05 15.60 -7.49
N GLN A 208 -13.00 15.99 -8.22
CA GLN A 208 -11.65 15.44 -8.10
C GLN A 208 -11.04 15.75 -6.74
N THR A 209 -11.18 16.99 -6.27
CA THR A 209 -10.71 17.42 -4.95
C THR A 209 -11.41 16.63 -3.83
N GLU A 210 -12.70 16.37 -3.94
CA GLU A 210 -13.45 15.61 -2.94
C GLU A 210 -12.98 14.14 -2.86
N ILE A 211 -12.66 13.53 -4.01
CA ILE A 211 -12.06 12.18 -4.07
C ILE A 211 -10.63 12.18 -3.52
N ASP A 212 -9.81 13.15 -3.92
CA ASP A 212 -8.44 13.29 -3.43
C ASP A 212 -8.41 13.47 -1.91
N ASN A 213 -9.35 14.22 -1.33
CA ASN A 213 -9.50 14.37 0.11
C ASN A 213 -9.86 13.04 0.80
N CYS A 214 -10.77 12.24 0.22
CA CYS A 214 -11.09 10.93 0.76
C CYS A 214 -9.88 9.99 0.76
N ILE A 215 -9.07 10.04 -0.31
CA ILE A 215 -7.88 9.21 -0.45
C ILE A 215 -6.77 9.70 0.49
N ALA A 216 -6.60 11.01 0.66
CA ALA A 216 -5.58 11.59 1.54
C ALA A 216 -5.81 11.23 3.01
N GLN A 217 -7.07 11.14 3.44
CA GLN A 217 -7.42 10.74 4.81
C GLN A 217 -6.99 9.29 5.15
N VAL A 218 -6.68 8.46 4.16
CA VAL A 218 -6.26 7.07 4.37
C VAL A 218 -4.98 6.95 5.22
N ASP A 219 -4.08 7.94 5.13
CA ASP A 219 -2.83 7.96 5.91
C ASP A 219 -3.03 8.55 7.32
N GLU A 220 -4.08 9.35 7.50
CA GLU A 220 -4.40 10.10 8.72
C GLU A 220 -5.37 9.36 9.67
N THR A 221 -6.20 8.45 9.14
CA THR A 221 -7.12 7.63 9.95
C THR A 221 -6.37 6.55 10.72
N GLN A 222 -5.92 6.88 11.93
CA GLN A 222 -5.17 5.98 12.81
C GLN A 222 -5.93 5.59 14.10
N THR A 223 -7.17 6.06 14.27
CA THR A 223 -7.99 5.80 15.48
C THR A 223 -9.44 5.44 15.15
N ASP A 224 -10.09 4.62 15.98
CA ASP A 224 -11.48 4.15 15.77
C ASP A 224 -12.49 5.29 15.56
N SER A 225 -12.33 6.40 16.31
CA SER A 225 -13.20 7.58 16.18
C SER A 225 -13.09 8.25 14.81
N SER A 226 -11.88 8.32 14.25
CA SER A 226 -11.63 8.90 12.92
C SER A 226 -12.25 8.04 11.81
N VAL A 227 -12.28 6.72 11.97
CA VAL A 227 -12.85 5.80 10.97
C VAL A 227 -14.37 5.95 10.88
N HIS A 228 -15.06 6.10 12.02
CA HIS A 228 -16.52 6.29 12.04
C HIS A 228 -16.96 7.62 11.40
N GLU A 229 -16.19 8.68 11.63
CA GLU A 229 -16.40 9.97 10.96
C GLU A 229 -16.18 9.85 9.45
N PHE A 230 -15.11 9.17 9.05
CA PHE A 230 -14.79 8.90 7.66
C PHE A 230 -15.91 8.09 6.96
N GLU A 231 -16.43 7.05 7.58
CA GLU A 231 -17.58 6.30 7.05
C GLU A 231 -18.83 7.18 6.87
N ARG A 232 -19.10 8.08 7.84
CA ARG A 232 -20.22 9.01 7.75
C ARG A 232 -20.03 9.97 6.58
N HIS A 233 -18.82 10.48 6.39
CA HIS A 233 -18.46 11.31 5.25
C HIS A 233 -18.68 10.57 3.92
N LEU A 234 -18.17 9.34 3.80
CA LEU A 234 -18.37 8.50 2.61
C LEU A 234 -19.85 8.21 2.33
N LYS A 235 -20.68 8.00 3.37
CA LYS A 235 -22.14 7.82 3.20
C LYS A 235 -22.82 9.09 2.67
N GLN A 236 -22.35 10.28 3.04
CA GLN A 236 -22.86 11.54 2.51
C GLN A 236 -22.43 11.75 1.06
N ILE A 237 -21.16 11.51 0.76
CA ILE A 237 -20.57 11.58 -0.58
C ILE A 237 -21.24 10.59 -1.52
N LYS A 238 -21.55 9.36 -1.08
CA LYS A 238 -22.22 8.33 -1.90
C LYS A 238 -23.57 8.77 -2.47
N LYS A 239 -24.23 9.78 -1.88
CA LYS A 239 -25.45 10.38 -2.45
C LYS A 239 -25.18 11.19 -3.73
N LYS A 240 -23.93 11.60 -3.94
CA LYS A 240 -23.46 12.45 -5.04
C LYS A 240 -22.40 11.79 -5.93
N PHE A 241 -21.71 10.77 -5.43
CA PHE A 241 -20.56 10.14 -6.07
C PHE A 241 -20.64 8.62 -6.08
N PRO A 242 -19.97 7.94 -7.04
CA PRO A 242 -19.87 6.50 -7.03
C PRO A 242 -19.10 5.98 -5.82
N SER A 243 -19.42 4.77 -5.35
CA SER A 243 -18.69 4.14 -4.24
C SER A 243 -17.29 3.72 -4.65
N PHE A 244 -16.36 3.72 -3.69
CA PHE A 244 -15.04 3.13 -3.88
C PHE A 244 -15.10 1.63 -4.18
N HIS A 245 -14.18 1.16 -5.03
CA HIS A 245 -14.05 -0.25 -5.38
C HIS A 245 -13.57 -1.07 -4.17
N PRO A 246 -14.00 -2.33 -3.96
CA PRO A 246 -13.60 -3.14 -2.81
C PRO A 246 -12.07 -3.34 -2.64
N LEU A 247 -11.31 -3.26 -3.74
CA LEU A 247 -9.84 -3.31 -3.75
C LEU A 247 -9.15 -1.94 -3.55
N SER A 248 -9.91 -0.88 -3.29
CA SER A 248 -9.37 0.46 -3.03
C SER A 248 -8.78 0.58 -1.63
N CYS A 249 -7.87 1.54 -1.44
CA CYS A 249 -7.31 1.86 -0.15
C CYS A 249 -8.37 2.39 0.85
N VAL A 250 -9.38 3.11 0.35
CA VAL A 250 -10.52 3.58 1.15
C VAL A 250 -11.36 2.41 1.63
N SER A 251 -11.66 1.44 0.76
CA SER A 251 -12.38 0.23 1.16
C SER A 251 -11.59 -0.63 2.14
N LYS A 252 -10.25 -0.61 2.09
CA LYS A 252 -9.40 -1.31 3.07
C LYS A 252 -9.74 -0.87 4.51
N ILE A 253 -9.77 0.45 4.77
CA ILE A 253 -10.06 1.00 6.10
C ILE A 253 -11.42 0.52 6.61
N ILE A 254 -12.43 0.58 5.76
CA ILE A 254 -13.80 0.16 6.09
C ILE A 254 -13.81 -1.34 6.41
N LEU A 255 -13.20 -2.17 5.57
CA LEU A 255 -13.12 -3.61 5.77
C LEU A 255 -12.36 -3.97 7.05
N THR A 256 -11.29 -3.25 7.37
CA THR A 256 -10.53 -3.43 8.61
C THR A 256 -11.41 -3.18 9.84
N GLN A 257 -12.14 -2.06 9.88
CA GLN A 257 -13.06 -1.77 10.98
C GLN A 257 -14.18 -2.80 11.08
N GLN A 258 -14.81 -3.16 9.96
CA GLN A 258 -15.87 -4.16 9.93
C GLN A 258 -15.39 -5.53 10.41
N LEU A 259 -14.15 -5.90 10.10
CA LEU A 259 -13.53 -7.13 10.59
C LEU A 259 -13.31 -7.06 12.11
N GLN A 260 -12.77 -5.95 12.62
CA GLN A 260 -12.59 -5.74 14.06
C GLN A 260 -13.92 -5.87 14.81
N ASP A 261 -14.97 -5.20 14.34
CA ASP A 261 -16.31 -5.26 14.93
C ASP A 261 -16.84 -6.71 14.94
N ALA A 262 -16.71 -7.43 13.82
CA ALA A 262 -17.18 -8.82 13.73
C ALA A 262 -16.40 -9.78 14.65
N ILE A 263 -15.11 -9.51 14.89
CA ILE A 263 -14.28 -10.27 15.83
C ILE A 263 -14.71 -9.98 17.27
N LEU A 264 -14.96 -8.71 17.62
CA LEU A 264 -15.45 -8.30 18.93
C LEU A 264 -16.82 -8.91 19.25
N GLU A 265 -17.70 -8.98 18.24
CA GLU A 265 -18.99 -9.68 18.30
C GLU A 265 -18.85 -11.21 18.39
N ASN A 266 -17.63 -11.75 18.24
CA ASN A 266 -17.36 -13.18 18.14
C ASN A 266 -18.22 -13.89 17.08
N ASN A 267 -18.42 -13.23 15.92
CA ASN A 267 -19.29 -13.69 14.84
C ASN A 267 -18.46 -14.17 13.62
N PRO A 268 -18.06 -15.46 13.59
CA PRO A 268 -17.19 -15.94 12.52
C PRO A 268 -17.87 -15.98 11.15
N GLN A 269 -19.19 -16.18 11.08
CA GLN A 269 -19.95 -16.15 9.81
C GLN A 269 -19.91 -14.77 9.15
N LYS A 270 -19.84 -13.70 9.96
CA LYS A 270 -19.66 -12.32 9.48
C LYS A 270 -18.19 -12.01 9.21
N ALA A 271 -17.28 -12.42 10.10
CA ALA A 271 -15.87 -12.06 10.04
C ALA A 271 -15.13 -12.70 8.86
N VAL A 272 -15.35 -13.98 8.55
CA VAL A 272 -14.60 -14.69 7.51
C VAL A 272 -14.78 -14.07 6.11
N PRO A 273 -16.01 -13.80 5.62
CA PRO A 273 -16.20 -13.17 4.31
C PRO A 273 -15.59 -11.77 4.20
N ILE A 274 -15.64 -10.96 5.27
CA ILE A 274 -15.05 -9.62 5.32
C ILE A 274 -13.52 -9.74 5.27
N GLY A 275 -12.97 -10.61 6.11
CA GLY A 275 -11.54 -10.86 6.17
C GLY A 275 -10.95 -11.38 4.87
N ARG A 276 -11.63 -12.30 4.17
CA ARG A 276 -11.18 -12.79 2.86
C ARG A 276 -11.11 -11.66 1.82
N LYS A 277 -12.08 -10.76 1.79
CA LYS A 277 -12.04 -9.55 0.94
C LYS A 277 -10.91 -8.60 1.33
N LEU A 278 -10.63 -8.47 2.63
CA LEU A 278 -9.53 -7.65 3.13
C LEU A 278 -8.16 -8.23 2.73
N ILE A 279 -7.99 -9.55 2.82
CA ILE A 279 -6.79 -10.24 2.31
C ILE A 279 -6.66 -10.01 0.81
N GLU A 280 -7.73 -10.20 0.03
CA GLU A 280 -7.72 -9.97 -1.41
C GLU A 280 -7.32 -8.52 -1.75
N ASN A 281 -7.89 -7.54 -1.06
CA ASN A 281 -7.52 -6.13 -1.15
C ASN A 281 -6.02 -5.91 -0.86
N PHE A 282 -5.52 -6.51 0.21
CA PHE A 282 -4.12 -6.37 0.60
C PHE A 282 -3.16 -7.01 -0.42
N GLU A 283 -3.45 -8.26 -0.81
CA GLU A 283 -2.58 -9.04 -1.69
C GLU A 283 -2.60 -8.55 -3.13
N CYS A 284 -3.67 -7.90 -3.60
CA CYS A 284 -3.75 -7.46 -5.00
C CYS A 284 -2.52 -6.63 -5.43
N VAL A 285 -1.95 -5.83 -4.53
CA VAL A 285 -0.76 -4.99 -4.81
C VAL A 285 0.54 -5.49 -4.19
N ARG A 286 0.50 -6.52 -3.34
CA ARG A 286 1.63 -6.93 -2.49
C ARG A 286 1.73 -8.45 -2.31
N GLU A 287 1.18 -9.23 -3.24
CA GLU A 287 1.19 -10.68 -3.14
C GLU A 287 2.59 -11.22 -2.83
N GLY A 288 2.68 -12.06 -1.79
CA GLY A 288 3.92 -12.70 -1.36
C GLY A 288 4.94 -11.80 -0.66
N VAL A 289 4.67 -10.50 -0.47
CA VAL A 289 5.56 -9.61 0.29
C VAL A 289 5.16 -9.63 1.77
N PRO A 290 6.06 -10.02 2.70
CA PRO A 290 5.75 -10.10 4.11
C PRO A 290 5.40 -8.72 4.68
N ASP A 291 4.36 -8.71 5.51
CA ASP A 291 3.83 -7.50 6.14
C ASP A 291 3.15 -7.84 7.47
N THR A 292 3.43 -7.03 8.49
CA THR A 292 2.92 -7.25 9.85
C THR A 292 1.41 -7.09 9.93
N GLU A 293 0.84 -6.09 9.25
CA GLU A 293 -0.61 -5.83 9.22
C GLU A 293 -1.35 -7.01 8.55
N ALA A 294 -0.80 -7.51 7.45
CA ALA A 294 -1.34 -8.69 6.77
C ALA A 294 -1.26 -9.95 7.63
N ALA A 295 -0.17 -10.14 8.38
CA ALA A 295 -0.03 -11.27 9.28
C ALA A 295 -1.12 -11.26 10.37
N ASP A 296 -1.46 -10.08 10.92
CA ASP A 296 -2.56 -9.94 11.87
C ASP A 296 -3.92 -10.24 11.21
N TYR A 297 -4.16 -9.81 9.96
CA TYR A 297 -5.36 -10.18 9.21
C TYR A 297 -5.49 -11.70 9.04
N TYR A 298 -4.41 -12.35 8.61
CA TYR A 298 -4.35 -13.80 8.47
C TYR A 298 -4.63 -14.52 9.79
N ALA A 299 -3.98 -14.11 10.88
CA ALA A 299 -4.19 -14.75 12.18
C ALA A 299 -5.63 -14.58 12.70
N ASN A 300 -6.19 -13.38 12.56
CA ASN A 300 -7.56 -13.09 12.97
C ASN A 300 -8.59 -13.93 12.20
N ILE A 301 -8.40 -14.07 10.88
CA ILE A 301 -9.28 -14.87 10.03
C ILE A 301 -9.10 -16.36 10.30
N GLY A 302 -7.86 -16.82 10.47
CA GLY A 302 -7.56 -18.20 10.81
C GLY A 302 -8.23 -18.62 12.13
N MET A 303 -8.28 -17.72 13.12
CA MET A 303 -9.02 -17.95 14.36
C MET A 303 -10.54 -18.09 14.12
N MET A 304 -11.12 -17.29 13.22
CA MET A 304 -12.55 -17.37 12.90
C MET A 304 -12.89 -18.63 12.08
N GLU A 305 -12.04 -19.00 11.13
CA GLU A 305 -12.19 -20.24 10.35
C GLU A 305 -12.08 -21.48 11.22
N HIS A 306 -11.15 -21.47 12.19
CA HIS A 306 -11.05 -22.52 13.19
C HIS A 306 -12.35 -22.65 14.02
N LYS A 307 -12.99 -21.53 14.40
CA LYS A 307 -14.30 -21.54 15.08
C LYS A 307 -15.43 -22.11 14.22
N LEU A 308 -15.32 -22.00 12.90
CA LEU A 308 -16.24 -22.65 11.95
C LEU A 308 -15.89 -24.10 11.65
N ASN A 309 -14.85 -24.66 12.30
CA ASN A 309 -14.31 -25.99 12.02
C ASN A 309 -13.80 -26.15 10.56
N ASP A 310 -13.46 -25.05 9.89
CA ASP A 310 -12.79 -25.03 8.58
C ASP A 310 -11.26 -25.09 8.79
N LEU A 311 -10.79 -26.26 9.23
CA LEU A 311 -9.40 -26.49 9.57
C LEU A 311 -8.42 -26.27 8.41
N PRO A 312 -8.72 -26.65 7.15
CA PRO A 312 -7.80 -26.41 6.03
C PRO A 312 -7.51 -24.93 5.80
N HIS A 313 -8.55 -24.08 5.80
CA HIS A 313 -8.33 -22.64 5.61
C HIS A 313 -7.70 -22.00 6.85
N ALA A 314 -8.11 -22.42 8.05
CA ALA A 314 -7.46 -21.95 9.27
C ALA A 314 -5.96 -22.25 9.27
N TYR A 315 -5.57 -23.46 8.85
CA TYR A 315 -4.17 -23.86 8.68
C TYR A 315 -3.44 -22.90 7.73
N LYS A 316 -3.99 -22.67 6.54
CA LYS A 316 -3.40 -21.79 5.52
C LYS A 316 -3.20 -20.36 6.03
N CYS A 317 -4.19 -19.83 6.75
CA CYS A 317 -4.14 -18.51 7.36
C CYS A 317 -3.05 -18.42 8.43
N PHE A 318 -3.02 -19.32 9.42
CA PHE A 318 -1.98 -19.31 10.45
C PHE A 318 -0.58 -19.56 9.90
N TYR A 319 -0.46 -20.42 8.88
CA TYR A 319 0.79 -20.68 8.19
C TYR A 319 1.34 -19.40 7.54
N LYS A 320 0.52 -18.68 6.77
CA LYS A 320 0.91 -17.39 6.18
C LYS A 320 1.26 -16.34 7.23
N ALA A 321 0.45 -16.20 8.29
CA ALA A 321 0.73 -15.26 9.38
C ALA A 321 2.09 -15.53 10.03
N ARG A 322 2.36 -16.80 10.37
CA ARG A 322 3.64 -17.23 10.94
C ARG A 322 4.79 -16.93 10.00
N ASP A 323 4.70 -17.28 8.73
CA ASP A 323 5.80 -17.12 7.78
C ASP A 323 6.16 -15.65 7.58
N TYR A 324 5.16 -14.77 7.46
CA TYR A 324 5.38 -13.33 7.36
C TYR A 324 6.11 -12.79 8.59
N LEU A 325 5.64 -13.13 9.80
CA LEU A 325 6.30 -12.69 11.03
C LEU A 325 7.69 -13.32 11.20
N THR A 326 7.88 -14.57 10.78
CA THR A 326 9.18 -15.26 10.86
C THR A 326 10.20 -14.58 9.97
N ILE A 327 9.83 -14.24 8.74
CA ILE A 327 10.72 -13.50 7.83
C ILE A 327 11.11 -12.18 8.48
N LEU A 328 10.15 -11.38 8.95
CA LEU A 328 10.41 -10.05 9.47
C LEU A 328 11.15 -10.04 10.82
N TYR A 329 10.76 -10.89 11.77
CA TYR A 329 11.10 -10.72 13.20
C TYR A 329 11.96 -11.82 13.81
N SER A 330 12.20 -12.96 13.13
CA SER A 330 12.94 -14.10 13.72
C SER A 330 14.38 -13.78 14.16
N LYS A 331 14.97 -12.69 13.65
CA LYS A 331 16.32 -12.22 13.98
C LYS A 331 16.32 -10.89 14.75
N THR A 332 15.22 -10.58 15.44
CA THR A 332 15.02 -9.32 16.16
C THR A 332 14.84 -9.55 17.66
N ASP A 333 14.90 -8.48 18.45
CA ASP A 333 14.62 -8.51 19.89
C ASP A 333 13.14 -8.22 20.22
N ASN A 334 12.27 -8.19 19.22
CA ASN A 334 10.85 -7.93 19.40
C ASN A 334 10.14 -9.13 20.06
N LYS A 335 10.08 -9.11 21.39
CA LYS A 335 9.50 -10.19 22.21
C LYS A 335 8.05 -10.49 21.85
N GLU A 336 7.24 -9.46 21.56
CA GLU A 336 5.83 -9.64 21.20
C GLU A 336 5.69 -10.47 19.92
N MET A 337 6.41 -10.09 18.86
CA MET A 337 6.36 -10.81 17.59
C MET A 337 6.94 -12.23 17.72
N MET A 338 7.99 -12.42 18.52
CA MET A 338 8.54 -13.76 18.79
C MET A 338 7.54 -14.68 19.52
N ILE A 339 6.77 -14.15 20.47
CA ILE A 339 5.68 -14.91 21.13
C ILE A 339 4.59 -15.25 20.12
N LYS A 340 4.18 -14.31 19.26
CA LYS A 340 3.20 -14.58 18.18
C LYS A 340 3.69 -15.71 17.26
N ILE A 341 4.95 -15.68 16.82
CA ILE A 341 5.55 -16.72 15.98
C ILE A 341 5.50 -18.09 16.67
N GLN A 342 5.87 -18.17 17.95
CA GLN A 342 5.81 -19.42 18.72
C GLN A 342 4.38 -19.94 18.86
N SER A 343 3.42 -19.07 19.18
CA SER A 343 2.00 -19.41 19.26
C SER A 343 1.48 -19.96 17.93
N TYR A 344 1.73 -19.27 16.82
CA TYR A 344 1.28 -19.72 15.50
C TYR A 344 1.96 -21.03 15.08
N ASN A 345 3.23 -21.27 15.46
CA ASN A 345 3.88 -22.57 15.24
C ASN A 345 3.14 -23.73 15.92
N VAL A 346 2.73 -23.55 17.19
CA VAL A 346 1.96 -24.56 17.92
C VAL A 346 0.60 -24.78 17.26
N ILE A 347 -0.11 -23.71 16.89
CA ILE A 347 -1.42 -23.78 16.22
C ILE A 347 -1.32 -24.52 14.89
N VAL A 348 -0.38 -24.15 14.02
CA VAL A 348 -0.16 -24.79 12.71
C VAL A 348 0.12 -26.28 12.88
N SER A 349 0.97 -26.66 13.83
CA SER A 349 1.30 -28.08 14.09
C SER A 349 0.10 -28.87 14.62
N THR A 350 -0.70 -28.25 15.49
CA THR A 350 -1.90 -28.87 16.06
C THR A 350 -2.98 -29.08 15.01
N ILE A 351 -3.23 -28.09 14.16
CA ILE A 351 -4.20 -28.20 13.06
C ILE A 351 -3.73 -29.26 12.05
N LEU A 352 -2.43 -29.27 11.70
CA LEU A 352 -1.86 -30.28 10.80
C LEU A 352 -2.09 -31.70 11.32
N GLN A 353 -1.76 -31.96 12.58
CA GLN A 353 -1.97 -33.27 13.20
C GLN A 353 -3.44 -33.66 13.18
N THR A 354 -4.32 -32.72 13.55
CA THR A 354 -5.77 -32.95 13.56
C THR A 354 -6.31 -33.29 12.17
N CYS A 355 -5.84 -32.59 11.13
CA CYS A 355 -6.22 -32.88 9.75
C CYS A 355 -5.70 -34.25 9.30
N GLN A 356 -4.48 -34.63 9.67
CA GLN A 356 -3.91 -35.95 9.37
C GLN A 356 -4.72 -37.07 10.04
N ASP A 357 -5.00 -36.94 11.35
CA ASP A 357 -5.76 -37.93 12.13
C ASP A 357 -7.19 -38.12 11.60
N LYS A 358 -7.79 -37.06 11.07
CA LYS A 358 -9.16 -37.06 10.52
C LYS A 358 -9.22 -37.26 9.01
N HIS A 359 -8.09 -37.48 8.33
CA HIS A 359 -7.99 -37.57 6.87
C HIS A 359 -8.61 -36.37 6.12
N ILE A 360 -8.47 -35.16 6.69
CA ILE A 360 -8.94 -33.91 6.08
C ILE A 360 -7.81 -33.37 5.17
N PRO A 361 -8.05 -33.14 3.87
CA PRO A 361 -7.04 -32.56 2.99
C PRO A 361 -6.79 -31.08 3.32
N LEU A 362 -5.54 -30.64 3.22
CA LEU A 362 -5.15 -29.23 3.35
C LEU A 362 -5.26 -28.49 2.00
N VAL A 363 -5.37 -27.15 2.06
CA VAL A 363 -5.60 -26.22 0.93
C VAL A 363 -4.50 -25.17 0.75
#